data_AF-A0A662HPV3-F1
#
_entry.id   AF-A0A662HPV3-F1
#
_cell.length_a   1.000
_cell.length_b   1.000
_cell.length_c   1.000
_cell.angle_alpha   90.00
_cell.angle_beta   90.00
_cell.angle_gamma   90.00
#
_symmetry.space_group_name_H-M   'P 1'
#
loop_
_entity.id
_entity.type
_entity.pdbx_description
1 polymer ?
#
loop_
_entity_poly.entity_id
_entity_poly.type
_entity_poly.pdbx_seq_one_letter_code
_entity_poly.pdbx_strand_id
1 'polypeptide(L)'
;MASSLSSELRVKGYAVVSSGSEDYSFDFIAAKQDEIVAIKLVERFDSKVRRAAEDLKRLGKSLDLAPLLVCHEGAVEDSLSTYRGIPSLSYETLRRLIKGEEVPFIYFSRGGVYVKIRGEVVKAKRRERGMSLGELAYSLGVTRRMAYEYETGRADATLEVASRLVRMFGDEVVEKLSFKSIHEYFSSRQAPEETPSDRVRDPLLKRFLEVLDELGYTRYLLERAPFQIAAGKREERRRLLIRKAEKSSGVEDRVTVDVARVCRSQAILVTEGEVRVGSRYVIKVPGYALEEAELKELVLEALSTCILS
;
A
#
# COMPACT_ATOMS: atom_id res chain seq x y z
N MET A 1 -4.31 20.65 -4.48
CA MET A 1 -3.93 19.92 -3.24
C MET A 1 -2.85 18.87 -3.48
N ALA A 2 -3.04 17.95 -4.43
CA ALA A 2 -2.05 16.92 -4.78
C ALA A 2 -0.64 17.48 -5.07
N SER A 3 -0.55 18.62 -5.77
CA SER A 3 0.71 19.30 -6.08
C SER A 3 1.48 19.78 -4.83
N SER A 4 0.77 20.28 -3.81
CA SER A 4 1.36 20.72 -2.55
C SER A 4 1.94 19.55 -1.77
N LEU A 5 1.13 18.50 -1.53
CA LEU A 5 1.57 17.30 -0.82
C LEU A 5 2.72 16.59 -1.53
N SER A 6 2.65 16.49 -2.85
CA SER A 6 3.73 15.91 -3.66
C SER A 6 5.04 16.67 -3.50
N SER A 7 4.98 18.00 -3.36
CA SER A 7 6.16 18.84 -3.16
C SER A 7 6.71 18.69 -1.74
N GLU A 8 5.84 18.66 -0.72
CA GLU A 8 6.23 18.40 0.68
C GLU A 8 6.92 17.03 0.82
N LEU A 9 6.39 15.98 0.18
CA LEU A 9 7.02 14.65 0.14
C LEU A 9 8.40 14.66 -0.53
N ARG A 10 8.55 15.36 -1.66
CA ARG A 10 9.85 15.51 -2.33
C ARG A 10 10.90 16.19 -1.45
N VAL A 11 10.51 17.25 -0.73
CA VAL A 11 11.40 17.92 0.24
C VAL A 11 11.85 16.97 1.34
N LYS A 12 10.99 16.01 1.72
CA LYS A 12 11.30 14.95 2.71
C LYS A 12 12.09 13.76 2.12
N GLY A 13 12.48 13.85 0.85
CA GLY A 13 13.33 12.88 0.17
C GLY A 13 12.57 11.72 -0.47
N TYR A 14 11.26 11.83 -0.68
CA TYR A 14 10.50 10.84 -1.44
C TYR A 14 10.64 11.10 -2.95
N ALA A 15 10.84 10.03 -3.71
CA ALA A 15 10.56 10.04 -5.15
C ALA A 15 9.05 10.01 -5.34
N VAL A 16 8.48 10.97 -6.09
CA VAL A 16 7.03 11.10 -6.27
C VAL A 16 6.64 11.11 -7.74
N VAL A 17 5.71 10.24 -8.10
CA VAL A 17 5.12 10.10 -9.45
C VAL A 17 3.65 10.46 -9.37
N SER A 18 3.22 11.42 -10.17
CA SER A 18 1.81 11.77 -10.30
C SER A 18 1.13 10.86 -11.33
N SER A 19 -0.13 10.52 -11.08
CA SER A 19 -0.92 9.62 -11.93
C SER A 19 -1.22 10.22 -13.30
N GLY A 20 -1.23 11.55 -13.41
CA GLY A 20 -1.57 12.28 -14.64
C GLY A 20 -3.07 12.38 -14.92
N SER A 21 -3.92 11.73 -14.12
CA SER A 21 -5.38 11.84 -14.19
C SER A 21 -6.04 11.62 -12.83
N GLU A 22 -7.03 12.44 -12.51
CA GLU A 22 -7.84 12.33 -11.28
C GLU A 22 -8.81 11.14 -11.33
N ASP A 23 -9.04 10.54 -12.51
CA ASP A 23 -9.90 9.36 -12.65
C ASP A 23 -9.23 8.06 -12.23
N TYR A 24 -7.91 8.06 -12.00
CA TYR A 24 -7.18 6.88 -11.55
C TYR A 24 -7.32 6.63 -10.05
N SER A 25 -6.99 5.39 -9.68
CA SER A 25 -7.04 4.83 -8.32
C SER A 25 -6.06 5.45 -7.35
N PHE A 26 -5.06 6.19 -7.85
CA PHE A 26 -4.15 7.02 -7.08
C PHE A 26 -3.97 8.35 -7.79
N ASP A 27 -3.64 9.41 -7.04
CA ASP A 27 -3.22 10.70 -7.61
C ASP A 27 -1.70 10.80 -7.66
N PHE A 28 -1.01 10.17 -6.70
CA PHE A 28 0.42 10.02 -6.74
C PHE A 28 0.90 8.81 -5.94
N ILE A 29 2.08 8.33 -6.31
CA ILE A 29 2.84 7.32 -5.57
C ILE A 29 4.12 7.98 -5.08
N ALA A 30 4.44 7.75 -3.81
CA ALA A 30 5.66 8.24 -3.18
C ALA A 30 6.47 7.06 -2.64
N ALA A 31 7.79 7.06 -2.87
CA ALA A 31 8.68 6.06 -2.31
C ALA A 31 9.94 6.67 -1.70
N LYS A 32 10.37 6.11 -0.57
CA LYS A 32 11.63 6.41 0.10
C LYS A 32 12.15 5.15 0.78
N GLN A 33 13.35 4.70 0.41
CA GLN A 33 13.89 3.42 0.87
C GLN A 33 12.88 2.28 0.61
N ASP A 34 12.46 1.54 1.63
CA ASP A 34 11.49 0.45 1.51
C ASP A 34 10.03 0.90 1.75
N GLU A 35 9.81 2.18 2.04
CA GLU A 35 8.47 2.74 2.19
C GLU A 35 7.95 3.17 0.83
N ILE A 36 6.89 2.52 0.35
CA ILE A 36 6.17 2.89 -0.87
C ILE A 36 4.71 3.10 -0.48
N VAL A 37 4.14 4.25 -0.83
CA VAL A 37 2.74 4.59 -0.56
C VAL A 37 2.07 5.09 -1.83
N ALA A 38 0.89 4.53 -2.14
CA ALA A 38 0.00 5.01 -3.20
C ALA A 38 -1.14 5.80 -2.56
N ILE A 39 -1.26 7.08 -2.91
CA ILE A 39 -2.18 8.01 -2.25
C ILE A 39 -3.28 8.42 -3.23
N LYS A 40 -4.53 8.27 -2.79
CA LYS A 40 -5.70 8.84 -3.44
C LYS A 40 -6.31 9.91 -2.54
N LEU A 41 -6.41 11.13 -3.05
CA LEU A 41 -7.09 12.26 -2.42
C LEU A 41 -8.54 12.29 -2.87
N VAL A 42 -9.44 12.52 -1.93
CA VAL A 42 -10.88 12.66 -2.18
C VAL A 42 -11.46 13.75 -1.28
N GLU A 43 -12.44 14.50 -1.79
CA GLU A 43 -13.16 15.49 -0.97
C GLU A 43 -14.05 14.81 0.08
N ARG A 44 -14.86 13.85 -0.40
CA ARG A 44 -15.80 13.03 0.39
C ARG A 44 -15.85 11.61 -0.18
N PHE A 45 -16.28 10.65 0.63
CA PHE A 45 -16.50 9.28 0.16
C PHE A 45 -17.78 9.20 -0.70
N ASP A 46 -17.63 8.98 -2.01
CA ASP A 46 -18.74 8.83 -2.95
C ASP A 46 -18.65 7.54 -3.80
N SER A 47 -19.52 7.42 -4.81
CA SER A 47 -19.57 6.27 -5.71
C SER A 47 -18.37 6.18 -6.68
N LYS A 48 -17.71 7.30 -7.02
CA LYS A 48 -16.47 7.32 -7.80
C LYS A 48 -15.31 6.77 -6.96
N VAL A 49 -15.25 7.17 -5.69
CA VAL A 49 -14.25 6.67 -4.73
C VAL A 49 -14.31 5.15 -4.60
N ARG A 50 -15.51 4.55 -4.67
CA ARG A 50 -15.66 3.08 -4.60
C ARG A 50 -14.84 2.32 -5.64
N ARG A 51 -14.82 2.78 -6.90
CA ARG A 51 -14.09 2.06 -7.98
C ARG A 51 -12.59 2.29 -7.88
N ALA A 52 -12.19 3.54 -7.63
CA ALA A 52 -10.79 3.90 -7.39
C ALA A 52 -10.20 3.12 -6.19
N ALA A 53 -10.98 2.97 -5.12
CA ALA A 53 -10.61 2.21 -3.94
C ALA A 53 -10.27 0.75 -4.28
N GLU A 54 -11.12 0.05 -5.04
CA GLU A 54 -10.87 -1.36 -5.36
C GLU A 54 -9.53 -1.56 -6.10
N ASP A 55 -9.25 -0.72 -7.10
CA ASP A 55 -7.97 -0.79 -7.82
C ASP A 55 -6.78 -0.33 -6.96
N LEU A 56 -6.98 0.63 -6.05
CA LEU A 56 -5.95 1.05 -5.10
C LEU A 56 -5.59 -0.09 -4.13
N LYS A 57 -6.60 -0.85 -3.66
CA LYS A 57 -6.41 -2.06 -2.85
C LYS A 57 -5.61 -3.11 -3.62
N ARG A 58 -5.96 -3.35 -4.89
CA ARG A 58 -5.27 -4.30 -5.79
C ARG A 58 -3.82 -3.88 -6.04
N LEU A 59 -3.55 -2.59 -6.20
CA LEU A 59 -2.19 -2.04 -6.26
C LEU A 59 -1.40 -2.32 -4.99
N GLY A 60 -2.00 -2.08 -3.81
CA GLY A 60 -1.38 -2.39 -2.52
C GLY A 60 -0.96 -3.85 -2.40
N LYS A 61 -1.81 -4.78 -2.87
CA LYS A 61 -1.53 -6.22 -2.85
C LYS A 61 -0.46 -6.65 -3.86
N SER A 62 -0.56 -6.20 -5.12
CA SER A 62 0.36 -6.60 -6.19
C SER A 62 1.75 -5.98 -6.06
N LEU A 63 1.83 -4.73 -5.61
CA LEU A 63 3.10 -4.00 -5.52
C LEU A 63 3.67 -3.98 -4.10
N ASP A 64 3.04 -4.64 -3.13
CA ASP A 64 3.50 -4.70 -1.74
C ASP A 64 3.81 -3.29 -1.19
N LEU A 65 2.85 -2.37 -1.37
CA LEU A 65 2.92 -0.97 -0.96
C LEU A 65 1.80 -0.60 0.02
N ALA A 66 1.85 0.57 0.64
CA ALA A 66 0.75 1.11 1.44
C ALA A 66 -0.30 1.79 0.54
N PRO A 67 -1.49 1.21 0.34
CA PRO A 67 -2.60 1.96 -0.25
C PRO A 67 -3.18 2.90 0.81
N LEU A 68 -3.32 4.18 0.49
CA LEU A 68 -3.83 5.18 1.41
C LEU A 68 -4.87 6.06 0.73
N LEU A 69 -6.08 6.08 1.29
CA LEU A 69 -7.13 7.01 0.93
C LEU A 69 -7.09 8.21 1.88
N VAL A 70 -7.09 9.42 1.33
CA VAL A 70 -7.03 10.65 2.12
C VAL A 70 -8.25 11.47 1.82
N CYS A 71 -9.10 11.62 2.84
CA CYS A 71 -10.36 12.33 2.72
C CYS A 71 -10.23 13.73 3.34
N HIS A 72 -10.72 14.75 2.64
CA HIS A 72 -10.73 16.11 3.19
C HIS A 72 -11.80 16.24 4.28
N GLU A 73 -13.01 15.78 3.99
CA GLU A 73 -14.13 15.88 4.93
C GLU A 73 -14.60 14.50 5.42
N GLY A 74 -14.90 14.40 6.71
CA GLY A 74 -15.49 13.21 7.32
C GLY A 74 -14.50 12.11 7.74
N ALA A 75 -13.20 12.30 7.52
CA ALA A 75 -12.17 11.49 8.18
C ALA A 75 -11.82 12.09 9.56
N VAL A 76 -11.73 11.23 10.57
CA VAL A 76 -11.35 11.63 11.93
C VAL A 76 -9.86 11.94 11.95
N GLU A 77 -9.48 13.08 12.50
CA GLU A 77 -8.07 13.45 12.66
C GLU A 77 -7.32 12.47 13.58
N ASP A 78 -6.01 12.36 13.37
CA ASP A 78 -5.08 11.55 14.17
C ASP A 78 -5.44 10.06 14.32
N SER A 79 -6.28 9.53 13.43
CA SER A 79 -6.73 8.15 13.49
C SER A 79 -6.88 7.52 12.11
N LEU A 80 -6.50 6.25 12.02
CA LEU A 80 -6.60 5.43 10.84
C LEU A 80 -7.99 4.77 10.79
N SER A 81 -8.82 5.26 9.89
CA SER A 81 -10.08 4.60 9.54
C SER A 81 -9.87 3.59 8.42
N THR A 82 -10.91 2.83 8.07
CA THR A 82 -10.86 1.88 6.96
C THR A 82 -12.07 2.07 6.07
N TYR A 83 -11.84 2.40 4.81
CA TYR A 83 -12.87 2.47 3.78
C TYR A 83 -12.73 1.26 2.85
N ARG A 84 -13.70 0.34 2.88
CA ARG A 84 -13.70 -0.88 2.02
C ARG A 84 -12.41 -1.70 2.08
N GLY A 85 -11.78 -1.78 3.25
CA GLY A 85 -10.54 -2.53 3.45
C GLY A 85 -9.27 -1.74 3.13
N ILE A 86 -9.38 -0.45 2.80
CA ILE A 86 -8.24 0.45 2.55
C ILE A 86 -8.07 1.38 3.75
N PRO A 87 -6.85 1.51 4.28
CA PRO A 87 -6.52 2.52 5.28
C PRO A 87 -6.90 3.92 4.80
N SER A 88 -7.54 4.69 5.67
CA SER A 88 -7.96 6.05 5.34
C SER A 88 -7.63 7.04 6.45
N LEU A 89 -7.13 8.22 6.06
CA LEU A 89 -6.75 9.31 6.96
C LEU A 89 -7.38 10.63 6.52
N SER A 90 -7.41 11.62 7.42
CA SER A 90 -7.70 12.99 7.05
C SER A 90 -6.51 13.63 6.33
N TYR A 91 -6.79 14.67 5.56
CA TYR A 91 -5.74 15.48 4.90
C TYR A 91 -4.73 16.05 5.90
N GLU A 92 -5.21 16.58 7.03
CA GLU A 92 -4.34 17.15 8.06
C GLU A 92 -3.45 16.08 8.71
N THR A 93 -3.97 14.88 9.00
CA THR A 93 -3.14 13.79 9.52
C THR A 93 -2.04 13.41 8.54
N LEU A 94 -2.34 13.33 7.22
CA LEU A 94 -1.29 13.07 6.22
C LEU A 94 -0.22 14.18 6.22
N ARG A 95 -0.61 15.46 6.30
CA ARG A 95 0.37 16.56 6.35
C ARG A 95 1.29 16.47 7.56
N ARG A 96 0.73 16.18 8.74
CA ARG A 96 1.50 15.99 9.96
C ARG A 96 2.49 14.83 9.82
N LEU A 97 2.06 13.70 9.26
CA LEU A 97 2.93 12.56 8.95
C LEU A 97 4.07 12.96 8.00
N ILE A 98 3.79 13.71 6.92
CA ILE A 98 4.83 14.17 5.98
C ILE A 98 5.82 15.11 6.67
N LYS A 99 5.34 15.99 7.56
CA LYS A 99 6.20 16.89 8.34
C LYS A 99 7.12 16.14 9.32
N GLY A 100 6.81 14.88 9.63
CA GLY A 100 7.53 14.06 10.60
C GLY A 100 7.03 14.30 12.03
N GLU A 101 5.80 14.78 12.18
CA GLU A 101 5.17 14.90 13.50
C GLU A 101 4.77 13.51 14.02
N GLU A 102 4.86 13.33 15.32
CA GLU A 102 4.45 12.09 15.97
C GLU A 102 2.93 12.02 16.12
N VAL A 103 2.31 11.10 15.40
CA VAL A 103 0.88 10.80 15.50
C VAL A 103 0.74 9.41 16.12
N PRO A 104 -0.04 9.21 17.20
CA PRO A 104 -0.27 7.87 17.75
C PRO A 104 -1.02 7.00 16.73
N PHE A 105 -0.72 5.71 16.68
CA PHE A 105 -1.43 4.80 15.80
C PHE A 105 -2.77 4.39 16.43
N ILE A 106 -3.77 5.24 16.22
CA ILE A 106 -5.17 5.02 16.59
C ILE A 106 -5.91 4.43 15.38
N TYR A 107 -6.77 3.44 15.57
CA TYR A 107 -7.59 2.88 14.49
C TYR A 107 -8.98 2.41 14.95
N PHE A 108 -9.90 2.30 13.99
CA PHE A 108 -11.27 1.82 14.22
C PHE A 108 -11.40 0.33 13.88
N SER A 109 -12.07 -0.43 14.75
CA SER A 109 -12.39 -1.84 14.53
C SER A 109 -13.80 -2.19 15.01
N ARG A 110 -14.26 -3.42 14.71
CA ARG A 110 -15.53 -3.99 15.21
C ARG A 110 -15.43 -4.15 16.73
N GLY A 111 -15.70 -3.09 17.48
CA GLY A 111 -15.54 -3.04 18.94
C GLY A 111 -15.18 -1.66 19.49
N GLY A 112 -14.80 -0.70 18.63
CA GLY A 112 -14.54 0.67 19.02
C GLY A 112 -13.24 1.23 18.46
N VAL A 113 -12.67 2.19 19.19
CA VAL A 113 -11.41 2.87 18.86
C VAL A 113 -10.28 2.27 19.68
N TYR A 114 -9.23 1.85 18.98
CA TYR A 114 -8.07 1.19 19.56
C TYR A 114 -6.80 1.97 19.27
N VAL A 115 -5.82 1.84 20.16
CA VAL A 115 -4.47 2.38 20.02
C VAL A 115 -3.51 1.21 19.98
N LYS A 116 -2.66 1.20 18.96
CA LYS A 116 -1.62 0.20 18.76
C LYS A 116 -0.59 0.27 19.89
N ILE A 117 -0.38 -0.83 20.61
CA ILE A 117 0.51 -0.86 21.79
C ILE A 117 1.83 -1.56 21.47
N ARG A 118 2.93 -0.99 21.95
CA ARG A 118 4.26 -1.60 21.91
C ARG A 118 4.43 -2.51 23.11
N GLY A 119 3.89 -3.73 23.01
CA GLY A 119 3.83 -4.71 24.10
C GLY A 119 5.17 -4.98 24.79
N GLU A 120 6.24 -5.13 24.02
CA GLU A 120 7.59 -5.34 24.59
C GLU A 120 8.10 -4.13 25.39
N VAL A 121 7.73 -2.90 24.99
CA VAL A 121 8.08 -1.67 25.74
C VAL A 121 7.28 -1.61 27.05
N VAL A 122 5.97 -1.92 27.01
CA VAL A 122 5.14 -2.01 28.22
C VAL A 122 5.74 -3.01 29.22
N LYS A 123 6.14 -4.19 28.73
CA LYS A 123 6.75 -5.25 29.53
C LYS A 123 8.09 -4.83 30.13
N ALA A 124 8.94 -4.16 29.36
CA ALA A 124 10.21 -3.64 29.85
C ALA A 124 9.98 -2.61 30.97
N LYS A 125 9.14 -1.59 30.72
CA LYS A 125 8.83 -0.52 31.69
C LYS A 125 8.17 -1.05 32.96
N ARG A 126 7.27 -2.01 32.84
CA ARG A 126 6.66 -2.67 34.01
C ARG A 126 7.74 -3.35 34.86
N ARG A 127 8.65 -4.11 34.24
CA ARG A 127 9.73 -4.82 34.93
C ARG A 127 10.74 -3.88 35.58
N GLU A 128 11.10 -2.79 34.89
CA GLU A 128 11.97 -1.74 35.42
C GLU A 128 11.41 -1.12 36.71
N ARG A 129 10.08 -1.06 36.85
CA ARG A 129 9.40 -0.57 38.06
C ARG A 129 9.13 -1.65 39.11
N GLY A 130 9.61 -2.88 38.91
CA GLY A 130 9.36 -3.99 39.83
C GLY A 130 7.90 -4.42 39.94
N MET A 131 7.04 -3.99 39.00
CA MET A 131 5.60 -4.27 39.05
C MET A 131 5.30 -5.70 38.57
N SER A 132 4.44 -6.40 39.29
CA SER A 132 3.84 -7.65 38.84
C SER A 132 2.83 -7.40 37.71
N LEU A 133 2.54 -8.44 36.93
CA LEU A 133 1.49 -8.38 35.90
C LEU A 133 0.11 -8.08 36.51
N GLY A 134 -0.13 -8.50 37.76
CA GLY A 134 -1.36 -8.20 38.49
C GLY A 134 -1.51 -6.72 38.83
N GLU A 135 -0.44 -6.08 39.29
CA GLU A 135 -0.45 -4.65 39.59
C GLU A 135 -0.63 -3.80 38.33
N LEU A 136 -0.02 -4.21 37.21
CA LEU A 136 -0.29 -3.58 35.92
C LEU A 136 -1.77 -3.72 35.54
N ALA A 137 -2.32 -4.93 35.61
CA ALA A 137 -3.72 -5.18 35.28
C ALA A 137 -4.68 -4.34 36.14
N TYR A 138 -4.42 -4.28 37.45
CA TYR A 138 -5.18 -3.45 38.39
C TYR A 138 -5.08 -1.96 38.03
N SER A 139 -3.88 -1.44 37.79
CA SER A 139 -3.64 -0.03 37.42
C SER A 139 -4.33 0.36 36.11
N LEU A 140 -4.40 -0.57 35.16
CA LEU A 140 -5.08 -0.38 33.89
C LEU A 140 -6.58 -0.62 33.96
N GLY A 141 -7.10 -1.19 35.06
CA GLY A 141 -8.51 -1.60 35.20
C GLY A 141 -8.90 -2.72 34.23
N VAL A 142 -7.99 -3.64 33.94
CA VAL A 142 -8.20 -4.77 33.03
C VAL A 142 -7.90 -6.09 33.74
N THR A 143 -8.25 -7.22 33.10
CA THR A 143 -7.90 -8.54 33.64
C THR A 143 -6.39 -8.81 33.51
N ARG A 144 -5.84 -9.69 34.36
CA ARG A 144 -4.45 -10.17 34.21
C ARG A 144 -4.17 -10.74 32.82
N ARG A 145 -5.17 -11.42 32.23
CA ARG A 145 -5.09 -11.94 30.87
C ARG A 145 -4.94 -10.82 29.84
N MET A 146 -5.73 -9.76 29.91
CA MET A 146 -5.60 -8.63 28.99
C MET A 146 -4.25 -7.93 29.11
N ALA A 147 -3.74 -7.72 30.34
CA ALA A 147 -2.41 -7.18 30.54
C ALA A 147 -1.32 -8.05 29.88
N TYR A 148 -1.45 -9.38 29.96
CA TYR A 148 -0.57 -10.30 29.24
C TYR A 148 -0.70 -10.18 27.71
N GLU A 149 -1.93 -10.07 27.20
CA GLU A 149 -2.18 -9.92 25.76
C GLU A 149 -1.59 -8.60 25.22
N TYR A 150 -1.61 -7.52 26.00
CA TYR A 150 -0.91 -6.28 25.66
C TYR A 150 0.61 -6.47 25.60
N GLU A 151 1.21 -7.08 26.62
CA GLU A 151 2.68 -7.32 26.64
C GLU A 151 3.17 -8.24 25.53
N THR A 152 2.31 -9.13 25.05
CA THR A 152 2.62 -10.06 23.96
C THR A 152 2.22 -9.55 22.58
N GLY A 153 1.66 -8.33 22.49
CA GLY A 153 1.22 -7.73 21.22
C GLY A 153 0.03 -8.44 20.57
N ARG A 154 -0.70 -9.28 21.33
CA ARG A 154 -1.88 -10.02 20.86
C ARG A 154 -3.17 -9.18 20.91
N ALA A 155 -3.17 -8.13 21.70
CA ALA A 155 -4.26 -7.18 21.79
C ALA A 155 -3.73 -5.74 21.76
N ASP A 156 -4.53 -4.87 21.17
CA ASP A 156 -4.36 -3.41 21.20
C ASP A 156 -5.34 -2.81 22.22
N ALA A 157 -5.01 -1.65 22.78
CA ALA A 157 -5.74 -1.07 23.91
C ALA A 157 -6.85 -0.14 23.44
N THR A 158 -7.92 0.02 24.23
CA THR A 158 -8.86 1.13 24.04
C THR A 158 -8.17 2.46 24.32
N LEU A 159 -8.74 3.57 23.84
CA LEU A 159 -8.19 4.91 24.08
C LEU A 159 -7.99 5.20 25.58
N GLU A 160 -8.93 4.78 26.43
CA GLU A 160 -8.84 4.95 27.88
C GLU A 160 -7.67 4.17 28.48
N VAL A 161 -7.52 2.89 28.12
CA VAL A 161 -6.42 2.04 28.62
C VAL A 161 -5.06 2.55 28.10
N ALA A 162 -5.00 2.97 26.84
CA ALA A 162 -3.80 3.57 26.27
C ALA A 162 -3.41 4.87 26.99
N SER A 163 -4.37 5.73 27.33
CA SER A 163 -4.12 6.94 28.11
C SER A 163 -3.53 6.62 29.50
N ARG A 164 -4.02 5.57 30.17
CA ARG A 164 -3.45 5.09 31.44
C ARG A 164 -2.02 4.58 31.25
N LEU A 165 -1.77 3.78 30.21
CA LEU A 165 -0.42 3.30 29.87
C LEU A 165 0.55 4.47 29.64
N VAL A 166 0.15 5.49 28.87
CA VAL A 166 0.99 6.66 28.59
C VAL A 166 1.26 7.47 29.85
N ARG A 167 0.25 7.70 30.69
CA ARG A 167 0.44 8.37 31.99
C ARG A 167 1.38 7.61 32.92
N MET A 168 1.34 6.28 32.87
CA MET A 168 2.21 5.44 33.68
C MET A 168 3.63 5.46 33.12
N PHE A 169 3.83 5.17 31.85
CA PHE A 169 5.13 4.76 31.31
C PHE A 169 5.75 5.71 30.28
N GLY A 170 5.03 6.76 29.87
CA GLY A 170 5.41 7.61 28.74
C GLY A 170 4.79 7.14 27.43
N ASP A 171 4.92 7.95 26.38
CA ASP A 171 4.30 7.72 25.08
C ASP A 171 5.04 6.70 24.21
N GLU A 172 6.22 6.24 24.63
CA GLU A 172 6.96 5.17 23.95
C GLU A 172 6.24 3.81 23.96
N VAL A 173 5.24 3.65 24.84
CA VAL A 173 4.41 2.43 24.94
C VAL A 173 3.35 2.33 23.86
N VAL A 174 3.07 3.42 23.14
CA VAL A 174 2.16 3.41 21.98
C VAL A 174 2.97 3.42 20.70
N GLU A 175 2.48 2.69 19.69
CA GLU A 175 3.09 2.74 18.36
C GLU A 175 2.71 4.06 17.67
N LYS A 176 3.66 4.62 16.91
CA LYS A 176 3.42 5.84 16.12
C LYS A 176 3.01 5.46 14.71
N LEU A 177 2.09 6.23 14.14
CA LEU A 177 1.60 6.05 12.78
C LEU A 177 2.70 6.43 11.78
N SER A 178 2.91 5.61 10.75
CA SER A 178 3.87 5.81 9.66
C SER A 178 3.38 5.12 8.40
N PHE A 179 3.96 5.42 7.23
CA PHE A 179 3.59 4.69 6.01
C PHE A 179 3.91 3.19 6.11
N LYS A 180 5.00 2.83 6.81
CA LYS A 180 5.32 1.44 7.12
C LYS A 180 4.23 0.78 7.97
N SER A 181 3.81 1.40 9.06
CA SER A 181 2.77 0.81 9.93
C SER A 181 1.40 0.75 9.24
N ILE A 182 1.10 1.69 8.34
CA ILE A 182 -0.07 1.61 7.45
C ILE A 182 0.01 0.41 6.50
N HIS A 183 1.17 0.17 5.88
CA HIS A 183 1.39 -1.00 5.03
C HIS A 183 1.21 -2.31 5.81
N GLU A 184 1.77 -2.41 7.02
CA GLU A 184 1.64 -3.59 7.89
C GLU A 184 0.18 -3.81 8.33
N TYR A 185 -0.52 -2.73 8.68
CA TYR A 185 -1.94 -2.75 9.03
C TYR A 185 -2.82 -3.22 7.87
N PHE A 186 -2.52 -2.77 6.65
CA PHE A 186 -3.21 -3.20 5.45
C PHE A 186 -2.95 -4.68 5.18
N SER A 187 -1.67 -5.08 5.12
CA SER A 187 -1.22 -6.42 4.75
C SER A 187 -1.75 -7.51 5.68
N SER A 188 -1.78 -7.25 7.00
CA SER A 188 -2.28 -8.19 8.01
C SER A 188 -3.78 -8.48 7.92
N ARG A 189 -4.54 -7.65 7.20
CA ARG A 189 -6.02 -7.75 7.10
C ARG A 189 -6.51 -8.16 5.71
N GLN A 190 -5.61 -8.41 4.77
CA GLN A 190 -6.01 -8.84 3.44
C GLN A 190 -6.13 -10.36 3.36
N ALA A 191 -7.25 -10.81 2.81
CA ALA A 191 -7.32 -12.14 2.21
C ALA A 191 -6.71 -12.09 0.80
N PRO A 192 -6.08 -13.18 0.33
CA PRO A 192 -5.83 -13.39 -1.09
C PRO A 192 -7.14 -13.20 -1.84
N GLU A 193 -7.12 -12.38 -2.86
CA GLU A 193 -8.26 -12.14 -3.73
C GLU A 193 -7.69 -12.15 -5.13
N GLU A 194 -8.23 -12.96 -6.02
CA GLU A 194 -7.76 -13.07 -7.40
C GLU A 194 -8.84 -12.56 -8.34
N THR A 195 -8.43 -11.97 -9.47
CA THR A 195 -9.38 -11.58 -10.51
C THR A 195 -9.59 -12.80 -11.42
N PRO A 196 -10.79 -13.35 -11.60
CA PRO A 196 -10.96 -14.45 -12.54
C PRO A 196 -10.55 -14.05 -13.98
N SER A 197 -9.70 -14.83 -14.65
CA SER A 197 -9.17 -14.52 -16.01
C SER A 197 -10.24 -14.61 -17.10
N ASP A 198 -11.26 -15.44 -16.88
CA ASP A 198 -12.45 -15.63 -17.72
C ASP A 198 -13.29 -14.36 -17.91
N ARG A 199 -13.17 -13.38 -17.01
CA ARG A 199 -13.88 -12.10 -17.10
C ARG A 199 -13.20 -11.06 -17.99
N VAL A 200 -12.00 -11.34 -18.49
CA VAL A 200 -11.21 -10.41 -19.31
C VAL A 200 -11.54 -10.57 -20.78
N ARG A 201 -12.05 -9.49 -21.40
CA ARG A 201 -12.45 -9.48 -22.82
C ARG A 201 -11.28 -9.37 -23.79
N ASP A 202 -10.18 -8.74 -23.38
CA ASP A 202 -9.01 -8.54 -24.24
C ASP A 202 -8.16 -9.83 -24.28
N PRO A 203 -7.99 -10.49 -25.44
CA PRO A 203 -7.28 -11.76 -25.53
C PRO A 203 -5.81 -11.68 -25.10
N LEU A 204 -5.15 -10.54 -25.35
CA LEU A 204 -3.75 -10.39 -24.98
C LEU A 204 -3.60 -10.22 -23.46
N LEU A 205 -4.44 -9.39 -22.85
CA LEU A 205 -4.44 -9.25 -21.39
C LEU A 205 -4.80 -10.57 -20.72
N LYS A 206 -5.74 -11.35 -21.29
CA LYS A 206 -6.09 -12.68 -20.78
C LYS A 206 -4.88 -13.61 -20.76
N ARG A 207 -4.11 -13.69 -21.85
CA ARG A 207 -2.88 -14.51 -21.92
C ARG A 207 -1.83 -14.09 -20.90
N PHE A 208 -1.63 -12.78 -20.70
CA PHE A 208 -0.73 -12.31 -19.65
C PHE A 208 -1.15 -12.79 -18.25
N LEU A 209 -2.46 -12.78 -17.96
CA LEU A 209 -2.97 -13.26 -16.68
C LEU A 209 -2.77 -14.76 -16.51
N GLU A 210 -3.01 -15.55 -17.57
CA GLU A 210 -2.78 -17.01 -17.57
C GLU A 210 -1.30 -17.34 -17.34
N VAL A 211 -0.38 -16.68 -18.04
CA VAL A 211 1.07 -16.83 -17.83
C VAL A 211 1.48 -16.44 -16.40
N LEU A 212 0.92 -15.36 -15.86
CA LEU A 212 1.20 -14.93 -14.48
C LEU A 212 0.68 -15.93 -13.45
N ASP A 213 -0.50 -16.53 -13.69
CA ASP A 213 -1.07 -17.58 -12.85
C ASP A 213 -0.16 -18.83 -12.86
N GLU A 214 0.32 -19.27 -14.02
CA GLU A 214 1.28 -20.38 -14.15
C GLU A 214 2.60 -20.12 -13.40
N LEU A 215 3.07 -18.88 -13.38
CA LEU A 215 4.30 -18.48 -12.68
C LEU A 215 4.09 -18.25 -11.17
N GLY A 216 2.85 -18.38 -10.69
CA GLY A 216 2.48 -18.22 -9.29
C GLY A 216 2.51 -16.76 -8.80
N TYR A 217 2.20 -15.80 -9.68
CA TYR A 217 2.08 -14.39 -9.32
C TYR A 217 0.67 -14.09 -8.82
N THR A 218 0.56 -13.28 -7.76
CA THR A 218 -0.71 -12.61 -7.49
C THR A 218 -0.88 -11.49 -8.51
N ARG A 219 -1.96 -11.53 -9.31
CA ARG A 219 -2.19 -10.56 -10.38
C ARG A 219 -3.58 -9.92 -10.31
N TYR A 220 -3.68 -8.70 -10.80
CA TYR A 220 -4.92 -7.93 -10.85
C TYR A 220 -5.07 -7.20 -12.17
N LEU A 221 -6.29 -7.22 -12.69
CA LEU A 221 -6.70 -6.27 -13.71
C LEU A 221 -7.11 -4.96 -13.04
N LEU A 222 -6.65 -3.83 -13.58
CA LEU A 222 -6.95 -2.49 -13.10
C LEU A 222 -7.68 -1.72 -14.20
N GLU A 223 -8.79 -1.08 -13.83
CA GLU A 223 -9.58 -0.23 -14.73
C GLU A 223 -9.25 1.25 -14.55
N ARG A 224 -8.79 1.62 -13.36
CA ARG A 224 -8.47 2.99 -12.94
C ARG A 224 -6.98 3.13 -12.70
N ALA A 225 -6.16 2.77 -13.66
CA ALA A 225 -4.71 2.96 -13.60
C ALA A 225 -4.16 3.23 -15.01
N PRO A 226 -2.96 3.85 -15.12
CA PRO A 226 -2.31 4.06 -16.40
C PRO A 226 -1.79 2.75 -17.03
N PHE A 227 -1.94 1.61 -16.36
CA PHE A 227 -1.58 0.28 -16.82
C PHE A 227 -2.72 -0.69 -16.45
N GLN A 228 -2.92 -1.74 -17.26
CA GLN A 228 -4.07 -2.62 -17.12
C GLN A 228 -3.82 -3.79 -16.18
N ILE A 229 -2.57 -4.25 -16.00
CA ILE A 229 -2.26 -5.35 -15.09
C ILE A 229 -1.18 -4.91 -14.11
N ALA A 230 -1.38 -5.25 -12.84
CA ALA A 230 -0.34 -5.23 -11.81
C ALA A 230 -0.22 -6.61 -11.18
N ALA A 231 1.01 -7.11 -11.06
CA ALA A 231 1.29 -8.43 -10.54
C ALA A 231 2.50 -8.41 -9.61
N GLY A 232 2.51 -9.30 -8.62
CA GLY A 232 3.67 -9.45 -7.77
C GLY A 232 3.73 -10.78 -7.04
N LYS A 233 4.93 -11.10 -6.58
CA LYS A 233 5.25 -12.29 -5.80
C LYS A 233 6.07 -11.85 -4.60
N ARG A 234 5.38 -11.65 -3.47
CA ARG A 234 5.90 -10.95 -2.29
C ARG A 234 7.21 -11.57 -1.76
N GLU A 235 7.27 -12.89 -1.70
CA GLU A 235 8.44 -13.63 -1.21
C GLU A 235 9.68 -13.44 -2.10
N GLU A 236 9.49 -13.29 -3.41
CA GLU A 236 10.57 -13.06 -4.38
C GLU A 236 10.88 -11.57 -4.58
N ARG A 237 10.12 -10.66 -3.95
CA ARG A 237 10.17 -9.20 -4.16
C ARG A 237 10.07 -8.77 -5.63
N ARG A 238 9.45 -9.61 -6.46
CA ARG A 238 9.27 -9.37 -7.89
C ARG A 238 7.90 -8.77 -8.14
N ARG A 239 7.87 -7.71 -8.95
CA ARG A 239 6.66 -6.93 -9.26
C ARG A 239 6.68 -6.57 -10.74
N LEU A 240 5.52 -6.64 -11.39
CA LEU A 240 5.35 -6.40 -12.81
C LEU A 240 4.11 -5.55 -13.07
N LEU A 241 4.26 -4.59 -13.98
CA LEU A 241 3.19 -3.79 -14.55
C LEU A 241 3.08 -4.10 -16.02
N ILE A 242 1.87 -4.28 -16.54
CA ILE A 242 1.67 -4.51 -17.97
C ILE A 242 0.68 -3.48 -18.47
N ARG A 243 1.11 -2.78 -19.52
CA ARG A 243 0.33 -1.78 -20.20
C ARG A 243 0.22 -2.14 -21.67
N LYS A 244 -1.02 -2.18 -22.17
CA LYS A 244 -1.32 -2.21 -23.60
C LYS A 244 -1.60 -0.80 -24.06
N ALA A 245 -0.70 -0.24 -24.87
CA ALA A 245 -0.77 1.12 -25.37
C ALA A 245 -1.77 1.22 -26.53
N GLU A 246 -2.59 2.28 -26.52
CA GLU A 246 -3.42 2.69 -27.65
C GLU A 246 -2.69 3.75 -28.50
N LYS A 247 -3.20 4.02 -29.73
CA LYS A 247 -2.70 5.07 -30.64
C LYS A 247 -2.91 6.46 -30.02
N SER A 248 -1.91 6.95 -29.27
CA SER A 248 -1.72 8.32 -28.69
C SER A 248 -1.36 8.35 -27.20
N SER A 249 -0.72 7.31 -26.66
CA SER A 249 -0.70 7.11 -25.20
C SER A 249 0.62 7.38 -24.46
N GLY A 250 1.47 8.25 -25.02
CA GLY A 250 2.81 8.53 -24.48
C GLY A 250 2.84 9.06 -23.04
N VAL A 251 1.77 9.69 -22.56
CA VAL A 251 1.68 10.14 -21.15
C VAL A 251 1.53 8.95 -20.21
N GLU A 252 0.58 8.05 -20.48
CA GLU A 252 0.35 6.87 -19.64
C GLU A 252 1.53 5.89 -19.70
N ASP A 253 2.19 5.76 -20.86
CA ASP A 253 3.45 5.00 -20.99
C ASP A 253 4.51 5.54 -20.02
N ARG A 254 4.73 6.87 -20.04
CA ARG A 254 5.69 7.53 -19.16
C ARG A 254 5.33 7.32 -17.69
N VAL A 255 4.07 7.52 -17.31
CA VAL A 255 3.61 7.31 -15.93
C VAL A 255 3.83 5.85 -15.52
N THR A 256 3.52 4.88 -16.38
CA THR A 256 3.75 3.45 -16.10
C THR A 256 5.21 3.14 -15.82
N VAL A 257 6.13 3.67 -16.64
CA VAL A 257 7.58 3.50 -16.43
C VAL A 257 8.05 4.19 -15.14
N ASP A 258 7.55 5.38 -14.86
CA ASP A 258 7.88 6.11 -13.63
C ASP A 258 7.38 5.38 -12.38
N VAL A 259 6.16 4.85 -12.40
CA VAL A 259 5.63 4.00 -11.33
C VAL A 259 6.50 2.74 -11.19
N ALA A 260 6.88 2.10 -12.28
CA ALA A 260 7.74 0.92 -12.23
C ALA A 260 9.08 1.20 -11.53
N ARG A 261 9.71 2.32 -11.90
CA ARG A 261 10.95 2.79 -11.28
C ARG A 261 10.78 3.06 -9.78
N VAL A 262 9.75 3.80 -9.39
CA VAL A 262 9.53 4.20 -7.98
C VAL A 262 9.10 3.02 -7.11
N CYS A 263 8.31 2.09 -7.65
CA CYS A 263 7.87 0.89 -6.95
C CYS A 263 8.86 -0.27 -7.00
N ARG A 264 10.03 -0.09 -7.63
CA ARG A 264 11.02 -1.16 -7.88
C ARG A 264 10.36 -2.39 -8.52
N SER A 265 9.58 -2.13 -9.56
CA SER A 265 8.92 -3.13 -10.40
C SER A 265 9.40 -3.00 -11.84
N GLN A 266 8.99 -3.95 -12.67
CA GLN A 266 9.25 -3.94 -14.10
C GLN A 266 7.97 -3.57 -14.85
N ALA A 267 8.11 -2.94 -16.02
CA ALA A 267 7.00 -2.60 -16.90
C ALA A 267 7.13 -3.30 -18.25
N ILE A 268 6.05 -3.93 -18.71
CA ILE A 268 5.92 -4.38 -20.10
C ILE A 268 4.95 -3.41 -20.78
N LEU A 269 5.44 -2.72 -21.81
CA LEU A 269 4.62 -1.87 -22.66
C LEU A 269 4.38 -2.59 -23.98
N VAL A 270 3.15 -3.03 -24.21
CA VAL A 270 2.72 -3.55 -25.50
C VAL A 270 2.37 -2.38 -26.40
N THR A 271 3.07 -2.22 -27.51
CA THR A 271 2.90 -1.12 -28.47
C THR A 271 2.68 -1.65 -29.89
N GLU A 272 2.33 -0.79 -30.85
CA GLU A 272 2.24 -1.17 -32.28
C GLU A 272 3.59 -1.12 -33.01
N GLY A 273 4.67 -0.66 -32.36
CA GLY A 273 6.01 -0.48 -32.94
C GLY A 273 7.01 -1.59 -32.58
N GLU A 274 8.21 -1.51 -33.17
CA GLU A 274 9.30 -2.48 -32.95
C GLU A 274 9.71 -2.62 -31.47
N VAL A 275 10.17 -3.84 -31.12
CA VAL A 275 10.77 -4.15 -29.82
C VAL A 275 11.91 -3.18 -29.56
N ARG A 276 11.79 -2.37 -28.52
CA ARG A 276 12.91 -1.64 -27.95
C ARG A 276 13.01 -2.05 -26.50
N VAL A 277 14.12 -2.70 -26.15
CA VAL A 277 14.51 -2.82 -24.74
C VAL A 277 14.69 -1.39 -24.26
N GLY A 278 13.73 -0.91 -23.47
CA GLY A 278 13.85 0.40 -22.85
C GLY A 278 14.82 0.31 -21.66
N SER A 279 14.99 1.44 -20.97
CA SER A 279 15.76 1.53 -19.72
C SER A 279 15.46 0.37 -18.74
N ARG A 280 16.32 0.17 -17.73
CA ARG A 280 16.27 -0.86 -16.65
C ARG A 280 14.90 -1.35 -16.15
N TYR A 281 13.84 -0.53 -16.22
CA TYR A 281 12.51 -0.80 -15.68
C TYR A 281 11.44 -1.09 -16.74
N VAL A 282 11.78 -1.15 -18.04
CA VAL A 282 10.77 -1.28 -19.09
C VAL A 282 11.22 -2.10 -20.30
N ILE A 283 10.38 -3.04 -20.71
CA ILE A 283 10.48 -3.75 -21.98
C ILE A 283 9.32 -3.33 -22.87
N LYS A 284 9.59 -2.92 -24.11
CA LYS A 284 8.56 -2.63 -25.10
C LYS A 284 8.44 -3.77 -26.10
N VAL A 285 7.21 -4.23 -26.34
CA VAL A 285 6.94 -5.34 -27.27
C VAL A 285 5.83 -5.00 -28.26
N PRO A 286 5.90 -5.48 -29.52
CA PRO A 286 4.82 -5.37 -30.48
C PRO A 286 3.67 -6.30 -30.09
N GLY A 287 2.43 -5.78 -30.09
CA GLY A 287 1.26 -6.57 -29.71
C GLY A 287 0.89 -7.72 -30.66
N TYR A 288 1.40 -7.70 -31.89
CA TYR A 288 1.15 -8.73 -32.92
C TYR A 288 2.11 -9.92 -32.84
N ALA A 289 3.20 -9.82 -32.06
CA ALA A 289 4.30 -10.79 -32.05
C ALA A 289 4.33 -11.64 -30.76
N LEU A 290 3.17 -11.99 -30.22
CA LEU A 290 3.08 -12.69 -28.94
C LEU A 290 2.23 -13.96 -29.09
N GLU A 291 2.89 -15.05 -29.49
CA GLU A 291 2.46 -16.42 -29.19
C GLU A 291 2.59 -16.68 -27.67
N GLU A 292 1.90 -17.69 -27.14
CA GLU A 292 1.86 -17.95 -25.69
C GLU A 292 3.24 -18.32 -25.10
N ALA A 293 4.03 -19.11 -25.84
CA ALA A 293 5.39 -19.47 -25.44
C ALA A 293 6.33 -18.25 -25.37
N GLU A 294 6.25 -17.37 -26.36
CA GLU A 294 7.03 -16.12 -26.42
C GLU A 294 6.65 -15.16 -25.27
N LEU A 295 5.37 -15.13 -24.90
CA LEU A 295 4.87 -14.32 -23.80
C LEU A 295 5.48 -14.73 -22.45
N LYS A 296 5.59 -16.04 -22.23
CA LYS A 296 6.19 -16.59 -21.00
C LYS A 296 7.66 -16.25 -20.89
N GLU A 297 8.42 -16.41 -21.97
CA GLU A 297 9.83 -16.02 -22.03
C GLU A 297 10.01 -14.51 -21.78
N LEU A 298 9.19 -13.67 -22.40
CA LEU A 298 9.20 -12.23 -22.18
C LEU A 298 8.94 -11.85 -20.72
N VAL A 299 7.93 -12.46 -20.08
CA VAL A 299 7.63 -12.20 -18.67
C VAL A 299 8.81 -12.62 -17.80
N LEU A 300 9.44 -13.76 -18.06
CA LEU A 300 10.63 -14.21 -17.34
C LEU A 300 11.83 -13.27 -17.54
N GLU A 301 12.05 -12.78 -18.76
CA GLU A 301 13.09 -11.80 -19.08
C GLU A 301 12.89 -10.50 -18.30
N ALA A 302 11.67 -9.95 -18.34
CA ALA A 302 11.30 -8.76 -17.57
C ALA A 302 11.59 -8.95 -16.08
N LEU A 303 11.28 -10.12 -15.54
CA LEU A 303 11.50 -10.41 -14.12
C LEU A 303 12.98 -10.64 -13.77
N SER A 304 13.77 -11.19 -14.70
CA SER A 304 15.21 -11.46 -14.49
C SER A 304 16.05 -10.18 -14.41
N THR A 305 15.70 -9.15 -15.20
CA THR A 305 16.35 -7.83 -15.17
C THR A 305 16.09 -7.06 -13.87
N CYS A 306 15.09 -7.49 -13.09
CA CYS A 306 14.83 -6.95 -11.74
C CYS A 306 15.86 -7.40 -10.69
N ILE A 307 16.51 -8.56 -10.87
CA ILE A 307 17.34 -9.25 -9.86
C ILE A 307 18.76 -8.68 -9.76
N LEU A 308 19.25 -7.99 -10.79
CA LEU A 308 20.60 -7.39 -10.81
C LEU A 308 20.70 -6.07 -10.00
N SER A 309 19.94 -5.95 -8.90
CA SER A 309 19.87 -4.77 -8.02
C SER A 309 20.18 -5.12 -6.57
#